data_AF-A0A7M2SLG0-F1
#
_entry.id   AF-A0A7M2SLG0-F1
#
_cell.length_a   1.000
_cell.length_b   1.000
_cell.length_c   1.000
_cell.angle_alpha   90.00
_cell.angle_beta   90.00
_cell.angle_gamma   90.00
#
_symmetry.space_group_name_H-M   'P 1'
#
loop_
_entity.id
_entity.type
_entity.pdbx_description
1 polymer ?
#
loop_
_entity_poly.entity_id
_entity_poly.type
_entity_poly.pdbx_seq_one_letter_code
_entity_poly.pdbx_strand_id
1 'polypeptide(L)'
;MQWITLISTIVGAAIATGSAMLLDRQRWRREHLDRETQARRTLYGEYLAGLSEARHACGNVARDPDMAPSTRRTTAREAFGPCIGLRYQMTISAPSRVVEASEDAFRRLRDLRDRVMEGVAATEPVYLEGRRSYDDALAALRARMRDDLRISEDGTAP
;
A
#
# COMPACT_ATOMS: atom_id res chain seq x y z
N MET A 1 18.46 -33.58 53.74
CA MET A 1 17.93 -34.36 52.59
C MET A 1 16.64 -33.78 51.98
N GLN A 2 15.69 -33.22 52.75
CA GLN A 2 14.42 -32.65 52.21
C GLN A 2 14.56 -31.32 51.44
N TRP A 3 15.62 -30.54 51.69
CA TRP A 3 15.80 -29.22 51.08
C TRP A 3 16.19 -29.30 49.59
N ILE A 4 16.93 -30.34 49.18
CA ILE A 4 17.34 -30.55 47.78
C ILE A 4 16.15 -30.85 46.88
N THR A 5 15.15 -31.61 47.38
CA THR A 5 13.93 -31.97 46.63
C THR A 5 12.97 -30.80 46.43
N LEU A 6 12.94 -29.87 47.39
CA LEU A 6 12.19 -28.61 47.31
C LEU A 6 12.81 -27.68 46.26
N ILE A 7 14.14 -27.55 46.29
CA ILE A 7 14.88 -26.75 45.30
C ILE A 7 14.68 -27.32 43.89
N SER A 8 14.76 -28.65 43.70
CA SER A 8 14.58 -29.26 42.37
C SER A 8 13.18 -29.07 41.81
N THR A 9 12.14 -29.07 42.67
CA THR A 9 10.75 -28.86 42.23
C THR A 9 10.50 -27.42 41.80
N ILE A 10 11.03 -26.45 42.55
CA ILE A 10 10.92 -25.02 42.21
C ILE A 10 11.68 -24.72 40.92
N VAL A 11 12.89 -25.28 40.75
CA VAL A 11 13.68 -25.13 39.53
C VAL A 11 12.98 -25.77 38.32
N GLY A 12 12.43 -26.97 38.47
CA GLY A 12 11.66 -27.63 37.40
C GLY A 12 10.40 -26.85 36.99
N ALA A 13 9.66 -26.30 37.96
CA ALA A 13 8.49 -25.46 37.71
C ALA A 13 8.86 -24.12 37.05
N ALA A 14 9.98 -23.50 37.46
CA ALA A 14 10.48 -22.27 36.87
C ALA A 14 10.96 -22.47 35.42
N ILE A 15 11.64 -23.60 35.13
CA ILE A 15 12.07 -23.95 33.77
C ILE A 15 10.84 -24.22 32.87
N ALA A 16 9.85 -24.97 33.35
CA ALA A 16 8.63 -25.24 32.59
C ALA A 16 7.82 -23.96 32.31
N THR A 17 7.66 -23.10 33.32
CA THR A 17 6.89 -21.84 33.19
C THR A 17 7.63 -20.80 32.34
N GLY A 18 8.95 -20.68 32.51
CA GLY A 18 9.78 -19.77 31.72
C GLY A 18 9.84 -20.15 30.24
N SER A 19 9.86 -21.45 29.94
CA SER A 19 9.84 -21.96 28.55
C SER A 19 8.49 -21.67 27.86
N ALA A 20 7.38 -21.83 28.57
CA ALA A 20 6.06 -21.49 28.05
C ALA A 20 5.93 -19.99 27.77
N MET A 21 6.41 -19.13 28.67
CA MET A 21 6.31 -17.67 28.51
C MET A 21 7.18 -17.12 27.36
N LEU A 22 8.35 -17.72 27.11
CA LEU A 22 9.20 -17.39 25.96
C LEU A 22 8.57 -17.82 24.63
N LEU A 23 7.98 -19.02 24.58
CA LEU A 23 7.25 -19.52 23.41
C LEU A 23 6.02 -18.64 23.13
N ASP A 24 5.28 -18.25 24.17
CA ASP A 24 4.07 -17.44 24.03
C ASP A 24 4.41 -16.00 23.58
N ARG A 25 5.51 -15.44 24.09
CA ARG A 25 6.02 -14.13 23.63
C ARG A 25 6.50 -14.16 22.18
N GLN A 26 7.13 -15.26 21.75
CA GLN A 26 7.56 -15.44 20.37
C GLN A 26 6.35 -15.61 19.43
N ARG A 27 5.35 -16.36 19.87
CA ARG A 27 4.08 -16.55 19.14
C ARG A 27 3.32 -15.25 19.00
N TRP A 28 3.16 -14.49 20.09
CA TRP A 28 2.47 -13.20 20.08
C TRP A 28 3.16 -12.17 19.17
N ARG A 29 4.51 -12.16 19.13
CA ARG A 29 5.28 -11.32 18.20
C ARG A 29 5.03 -11.71 16.74
N ARG A 30 5.05 -13.00 16.41
CA ARG A 30 4.76 -13.48 15.04
C ARG A 30 3.33 -13.12 14.63
N GLU A 31 2.35 -13.40 15.49
CA GLU A 31 0.95 -13.07 15.22
C GLU A 31 0.71 -11.56 15.07
N HIS A 32 1.50 -10.70 15.71
CA HIS A 32 1.47 -9.25 15.49
C HIS A 32 2.05 -8.85 14.14
N LEU A 33 3.23 -9.38 13.78
CA LEU A 33 3.88 -9.10 12.49
C LEU A 33 3.05 -9.58 11.31
N ASP A 34 2.43 -10.76 11.42
CA ASP A 34 1.54 -11.31 10.40
C ASP A 34 0.31 -10.42 10.21
N ARG A 35 -0.30 -9.94 11.31
CA ARG A 35 -1.44 -9.02 11.25
C ARG A 35 -1.08 -7.68 10.61
N GLU A 36 0.06 -7.10 10.96
CA GLU A 36 0.54 -5.84 10.37
C GLU A 36 0.86 -6.00 8.88
N THR A 37 1.47 -7.12 8.49
CA THR A 37 1.78 -7.43 7.09
C THR A 37 0.50 -7.62 6.29
N GLN A 38 -0.48 -8.34 6.85
CA GLN A 38 -1.79 -8.52 6.21
C GLN A 38 -2.54 -7.19 6.06
N ALA A 39 -2.53 -6.33 7.09
CA ALA A 39 -3.15 -5.01 7.02
C ALA A 39 -2.51 -4.14 5.92
N ARG A 40 -1.17 -4.13 5.82
CA ARG A 40 -0.45 -3.43 4.75
C ARG A 40 -0.76 -4.01 3.38
N ARG A 41 -0.82 -5.34 3.24
CA ARG A 41 -1.17 -5.99 1.96
C ARG A 41 -2.56 -5.60 1.48
N THR A 42 -3.55 -5.56 2.39
CA THR A 42 -4.90 -5.08 2.07
C THR A 42 -4.88 -3.62 1.64
N LEU A 43 -4.25 -2.73 2.43
CA LEU A 43 -4.15 -1.31 2.10
C LEU A 43 -3.48 -1.07 0.73
N TYR A 44 -2.38 -1.78 0.44
CA TYR A 44 -1.68 -1.67 -0.83
C TYR A 44 -2.58 -2.12 -2.00
N GLY A 45 -3.33 -3.22 -1.81
CA GLY A 45 -4.29 -3.70 -2.80
C GLY A 45 -5.40 -2.69 -3.09
N GLU A 46 -6.03 -2.17 -2.04
CA GLU A 46 -7.09 -1.16 -2.14
C GLU A 46 -6.59 0.11 -2.83
N TYR A 47 -5.39 0.58 -2.47
CA TYR A 47 -4.79 1.76 -3.08
C TYR A 47 -4.50 1.57 -4.57
N LEU A 48 -3.92 0.44 -4.95
CA LEU A 48 -3.66 0.11 -6.36
C LEU A 48 -4.96 -0.03 -7.16
N ALA A 49 -6.02 -0.59 -6.56
CA ALA A 49 -7.32 -0.68 -7.18
C ALA A 49 -7.92 0.71 -7.45
N GLY A 50 -7.88 1.60 -6.44
CA GLY A 50 -8.36 2.99 -6.58
C GLY A 50 -7.60 3.75 -7.67
N LEU A 51 -6.26 3.62 -7.71
CA LEU A 51 -5.45 4.22 -8.78
C LEU A 51 -5.80 3.67 -10.17
N SER A 52 -6.05 2.36 -10.28
CA SER A 52 -6.44 1.72 -11.53
C SER A 52 -7.80 2.22 -12.01
N GLU A 53 -8.78 2.33 -11.12
CA GLU A 53 -10.12 2.83 -11.42
C GLU A 53 -10.06 4.30 -11.90
N ALA A 54 -9.34 5.15 -11.16
CA ALA A 54 -9.11 6.54 -11.54
C ALA A 54 -8.45 6.64 -12.92
N ARG A 55 -7.48 5.75 -13.21
CA ARG A 55 -6.80 5.72 -14.49
C ARG A 55 -7.72 5.26 -15.63
N HIS A 56 -8.55 4.25 -15.40
CA HIS A 56 -9.52 3.77 -16.38
C HIS A 56 -10.53 4.87 -16.71
N ALA A 57 -11.05 5.57 -15.72
CA ALA A 57 -11.94 6.71 -15.92
C ALA A 57 -11.30 7.80 -16.78
N CYS A 58 -10.05 8.20 -16.48
CA CYS A 58 -9.31 9.15 -17.31
C CYS A 58 -9.15 8.67 -18.76
N GLY A 59 -8.91 7.36 -18.96
CA GLY A 59 -8.85 6.76 -20.29
C GLY A 59 -10.19 6.80 -21.04
N ASN A 60 -11.31 6.58 -20.35
CA ASN A 60 -12.63 6.64 -20.96
C ASN A 60 -12.97 8.07 -21.38
N VAL A 61 -12.73 9.04 -20.49
CA VAL A 61 -12.93 10.46 -20.80
C VAL A 61 -12.05 10.92 -21.97
N ALA A 62 -10.79 10.48 -22.03
CA ALA A 62 -9.88 10.86 -23.13
C ALA A 62 -10.24 10.23 -24.49
N ARG A 63 -11.03 9.15 -24.51
CA ARG A 63 -11.47 8.47 -25.74
C ARG A 63 -12.82 8.96 -26.26
N ASP A 64 -13.54 9.74 -25.46
CA ASP A 64 -14.83 10.30 -25.82
C ASP A 64 -14.64 11.76 -26.27
N PRO A 65 -14.58 12.04 -27.58
CA PRO A 65 -14.43 13.40 -28.10
C PRO A 65 -15.70 14.24 -27.94
N ASP A 66 -16.87 13.60 -27.88
CA ASP A 66 -18.17 14.25 -27.85
C ASP A 66 -18.61 14.63 -26.43
N MET A 67 -17.89 14.15 -25.41
CA MET A 67 -18.15 14.47 -24.01
C MET A 67 -18.07 15.98 -23.75
N ALA A 68 -19.18 16.53 -23.28
CA ALA A 68 -19.30 17.94 -22.91
C ALA A 68 -18.22 18.37 -21.89
N PRO A 69 -17.61 19.56 -22.03
CA PRO A 69 -16.50 19.99 -21.18
C PRO A 69 -16.79 20.03 -19.67
N SER A 70 -18.03 20.31 -19.26
CA SER A 70 -18.43 20.29 -17.84
C SER A 70 -18.44 18.86 -17.31
N THR A 71 -19.10 17.95 -18.00
CA THR A 71 -19.15 16.51 -17.68
C THR A 71 -17.74 15.91 -17.62
N ARG A 72 -16.90 16.21 -18.61
CA ARG A 72 -15.49 15.81 -18.67
C ARG A 72 -14.73 16.14 -17.39
N ARG A 73 -14.86 17.38 -16.91
CA ARG A 73 -14.19 17.83 -15.67
C ARG A 73 -14.76 17.15 -14.44
N THR A 74 -16.07 17.00 -14.34
CA THR A 74 -16.72 16.35 -13.20
C THR A 74 -16.32 14.87 -13.11
N THR A 75 -16.49 14.12 -14.20
CA THR A 75 -16.14 12.69 -14.25
C THR A 75 -14.68 12.44 -13.92
N ALA A 76 -13.76 13.23 -14.49
CA ALA A 76 -12.34 13.08 -14.21
C ALA A 76 -11.97 13.39 -12.75
N ARG A 77 -12.64 14.35 -12.11
CA ARG A 77 -12.44 14.69 -10.69
C ARG A 77 -13.01 13.65 -9.74
N GLU A 78 -14.25 13.21 -9.98
CA GLU A 78 -14.94 12.23 -9.12
C GLU A 78 -14.20 10.90 -9.08
N ALA A 79 -13.64 10.47 -10.22
CA ALA A 79 -12.83 9.26 -10.31
C ALA A 79 -11.60 9.26 -9.37
N PHE A 80 -11.14 10.43 -8.92
CA PHE A 80 -10.02 10.55 -7.99
C PHE A 80 -10.41 10.55 -6.51
N GLY A 81 -11.69 10.76 -6.19
CA GLY A 81 -12.17 10.85 -4.81
C GLY A 81 -11.66 9.72 -3.91
N PRO A 82 -11.83 8.44 -4.30
CA PRO A 82 -11.38 7.30 -3.50
C PRO A 82 -9.85 7.27 -3.24
N CYS A 83 -9.05 7.74 -4.20
CA CYS A 83 -7.59 7.74 -4.10
C CYS A 83 -7.08 8.65 -2.98
N ILE A 84 -7.81 9.73 -2.65
CA ILE A 84 -7.37 10.72 -1.66
C ILE A 84 -7.37 10.12 -0.24
N GLY A 85 -8.45 9.41 0.12
CA GLY A 85 -8.56 8.79 1.44
C GLY A 85 -7.49 7.71 1.66
N LEU A 86 -7.31 6.84 0.66
CA LEU A 86 -6.31 5.78 0.71
C LEU A 86 -4.88 6.36 0.73
N ARG A 87 -4.61 7.49 0.05
CA ARG A 87 -3.31 8.17 0.11
C ARG A 87 -2.97 8.60 1.53
N TYR A 88 -3.92 9.14 2.30
CA TYR A 88 -3.67 9.52 3.69
C TYR A 88 -3.40 8.30 4.58
N GLN A 89 -4.11 7.20 4.35
CA GLN A 89 -3.83 5.94 5.06
C GLN A 89 -2.43 5.40 4.73
N MET A 90 -2.00 5.50 3.46
CA MET A 90 -0.64 5.15 3.05
C MET A 90 0.41 5.97 3.80
N THR A 91 0.23 7.29 3.94
CA THR A 91 1.16 8.16 4.68
C THR A 91 1.34 7.74 6.14
N ILE A 92 0.30 7.19 6.77
CA ILE A 92 0.33 6.77 8.18
C ILE A 92 0.92 5.37 8.33
N SER A 93 0.52 4.44 7.46
CA SER A 93 0.71 3.01 7.68
C SER A 93 1.85 2.39 6.86
N ALA A 94 2.29 3.04 5.80
CA ALA A 94 3.35 2.53 4.92
C ALA A 94 4.72 3.13 5.27
N PRO A 95 5.82 2.42 5.05
CA PRO A 95 7.16 2.99 5.21
C PRO A 95 7.42 4.10 4.19
N SER A 96 8.31 5.04 4.55
CA SER A 96 8.63 6.24 3.75
C SER A 96 8.92 5.94 2.28
N ARG A 97 9.70 4.91 1.97
CA ARG A 97 10.01 4.48 0.59
C ARG A 97 8.77 4.15 -0.25
N VAL A 98 7.72 3.62 0.38
CA VAL A 98 6.45 3.28 -0.28
C VAL A 98 5.60 4.53 -0.40
N VAL A 99 5.57 5.37 0.64
CA VAL A 99 4.88 6.67 0.62
C VAL A 99 5.42 7.57 -0.49
N GLU A 100 6.73 7.70 -0.64
CA GLU A 100 7.36 8.52 -1.68
C GLU A 100 6.97 8.04 -3.10
N ALA A 101 7.04 6.72 -3.34
CA ALA A 101 6.63 6.15 -4.61
C ALA A 101 5.11 6.29 -4.86
N SER A 102 4.31 6.20 -3.79
CA SER A 102 2.86 6.40 -3.81
C SER A 102 2.52 7.84 -4.22
N GLU A 103 3.19 8.81 -3.62
CA GLU A 103 3.02 10.23 -3.92
C GLU A 103 3.43 10.56 -5.36
N ASP A 104 4.51 9.97 -5.87
CA ASP A 104 4.89 10.16 -7.26
C ASP A 104 3.85 9.58 -8.23
N ALA A 105 3.43 8.33 -8.03
CA ALA A 105 2.39 7.71 -8.86
C ALA A 105 1.08 8.50 -8.83
N PHE A 106 0.65 8.96 -7.65
CA PHE A 106 -0.53 9.82 -7.49
C PHE A 106 -0.39 11.13 -8.26
N ARG A 107 0.77 11.80 -8.14
CA ARG A 107 1.04 13.06 -8.84
C ARG A 107 0.99 12.88 -10.35
N ARG A 108 1.66 11.84 -10.89
CA ARG A 108 1.64 11.55 -12.34
C ARG A 108 0.22 11.27 -12.84
N LEU A 109 -0.58 10.54 -12.07
CA LEU A 109 -1.96 10.29 -12.44
C LEU A 109 -2.78 11.59 -12.44
N ARG A 110 -2.61 12.41 -11.41
CA ARG A 110 -3.29 13.71 -11.28
C ARG A 110 -2.95 14.63 -12.43
N ASP A 111 -1.68 14.72 -12.80
CA ASP A 111 -1.24 15.54 -13.92
C ASP A 111 -1.86 15.03 -15.24
N LEU A 112 -1.95 13.71 -15.43
CA LEU A 112 -2.66 13.11 -16.57
C LEU A 112 -4.16 13.46 -16.56
N ARG A 113 -4.82 13.37 -15.40
CA ARG A 113 -6.24 13.76 -15.25
C ARG A 113 -6.45 15.21 -15.66
N ASP A 114 -5.57 16.10 -15.21
CA ASP A 114 -5.70 17.53 -15.50
C ASP A 114 -5.59 17.79 -17.01
N ARG A 115 -4.72 17.06 -17.74
CA ARG A 115 -4.70 17.10 -19.22
C ARG A 115 -5.99 16.61 -19.85
N VAL A 116 -6.54 15.50 -19.34
CA VAL A 116 -7.82 14.98 -19.85
C VAL A 116 -8.96 15.97 -19.59
N MET A 117 -8.95 16.68 -18.46
CA MET A 117 -9.91 17.74 -18.13
C MET A 117 -9.80 18.94 -19.08
N GLU A 118 -8.62 19.22 -19.60
CA GLU A 118 -8.36 20.24 -20.63
C GLU A 118 -8.82 19.81 -22.03
N GLY A 119 -9.24 18.56 -22.20
CA GLY A 119 -9.74 18.03 -23.47
C GLY A 119 -8.71 17.23 -24.28
N VAL A 120 -7.52 16.98 -23.73
CA VAL A 120 -6.49 16.18 -24.41
C VAL A 120 -7.02 14.77 -24.71
N ALA A 121 -6.99 14.39 -25.98
CA ALA A 121 -7.47 13.09 -26.46
C ALA A 121 -6.44 11.97 -26.24
N ALA A 122 -6.93 10.74 -26.19
CA ALA A 122 -6.10 9.56 -25.93
C ALA A 122 -5.03 9.27 -27.01
N THR A 123 -5.20 9.82 -28.21
CA THR A 123 -4.27 9.69 -29.34
C THR A 123 -3.18 10.75 -29.35
N GLU A 124 -3.31 11.81 -28.54
CA GLU A 124 -2.35 12.90 -28.52
C GLU A 124 -1.04 12.48 -27.83
N PRO A 125 0.12 12.93 -28.33
CA PRO A 125 1.42 12.60 -27.75
C PRO A 125 1.53 12.94 -26.26
N VAL A 126 0.93 14.07 -25.84
CA VAL A 126 0.92 14.53 -24.44
C VAL A 126 0.20 13.52 -23.53
N TYR A 127 -0.92 12.95 -23.99
CA TYR A 127 -1.61 11.90 -23.24
C TYR A 127 -0.78 10.62 -23.17
N LEU A 128 -0.17 10.20 -24.28
CA LEU A 128 0.64 8.99 -24.34
C LEU A 128 1.91 9.09 -23.48
N GLU A 129 2.54 10.25 -23.43
CA GLU A 129 3.66 10.53 -22.54
C GLU A 129 3.24 10.54 -21.07
N GLY A 130 2.18 11.28 -20.72
CA GLY A 130 1.64 11.27 -19.36
C GLY A 130 1.21 9.88 -18.91
N ARG A 131 0.66 9.08 -19.84
CA ARG A 131 0.34 7.67 -19.62
C ARG A 131 1.56 6.86 -19.22
N ARG A 132 2.62 6.92 -20.04
CA ARG A 132 3.86 6.16 -19.79
C ARG A 132 4.51 6.57 -18.49
N SER A 133 4.60 7.88 -18.24
CA SER A 133 5.16 8.40 -16.98
C SER A 133 4.40 7.91 -15.75
N TYR A 134 3.07 7.82 -15.81
CA TYR A 134 2.27 7.20 -14.75
C TYR A 134 2.51 5.68 -14.65
N ASP A 135 2.54 4.96 -15.77
CA ASP A 135 2.75 3.51 -15.78
C ASP A 135 4.12 3.14 -15.16
N ASP A 136 5.17 3.93 -15.45
CA ASP A 136 6.51 3.80 -14.86
C ASP A 136 6.51 4.06 -13.35
N ALA A 137 5.86 5.13 -12.89
CA ALA A 137 5.73 5.45 -11.47
C ALA A 137 4.93 4.36 -10.72
N LEU A 138 3.88 3.82 -11.35
CA LEU A 138 3.10 2.72 -10.80
C LEU A 138 3.89 1.42 -10.70
N ALA A 139 4.76 1.14 -11.68
CA ALA A 139 5.67 -0.01 -11.62
C ALA A 139 6.68 0.13 -10.46
N ALA A 140 7.24 1.34 -10.28
CA ALA A 140 8.13 1.63 -9.15
C ALA A 140 7.42 1.46 -7.80
N LEU A 141 6.20 1.97 -7.66
CA LEU A 141 5.37 1.78 -6.47
C LEU A 141 5.16 0.30 -6.14
N ARG A 142 4.73 -0.50 -7.14
CA ARG A 142 4.52 -1.95 -6.97
C ARG A 142 5.80 -2.70 -6.60
N ALA A 143 6.96 -2.23 -7.06
CA ALA A 143 8.25 -2.80 -6.65
C ALA A 143 8.50 -2.51 -5.16
N ARG A 144 8.37 -1.25 -4.73
CA ARG A 144 8.55 -0.85 -3.31
C ARG A 144 7.58 -1.55 -2.36
N MET A 145 6.32 -1.74 -2.76
CA MET A 145 5.33 -2.49 -1.99
C MET A 145 5.72 -3.97 -1.85
N ARG A 146 6.19 -4.61 -2.92
CA ARG A 146 6.63 -6.01 -2.87
C ARG A 146 7.85 -6.20 -1.98
N ASP A 147 8.82 -5.29 -2.07
CA ASP A 147 10.00 -5.33 -1.23
C ASP A 147 9.64 -5.11 0.25
N ASP A 148 8.70 -4.22 0.54
CA ASP A 148 8.19 -4.00 1.89
C ASP A 148 7.53 -5.25 2.51
N LEU A 149 6.68 -5.92 1.73
CA LEU A 149 6.01 -7.13 2.18
C LEU A 149 7.01 -8.28 2.41
N ARG A 150 8.03 -8.43 1.56
CA ARG A 150 9.10 -9.42 1.74
C ARG A 150 9.92 -9.19 3.00
N ILE A 151 10.32 -7.94 3.26
CA ILE A 151 11.07 -7.59 4.48
C ILE A 151 10.26 -7.92 5.74
N SER A 152 8.93 -7.77 5.66
CA SER A 152 8.04 -8.07 6.78
C SER A 152 7.88 -9.59 7.00
N GLU A 153 7.93 -10.40 5.93
CA GLU A 153 7.91 -11.87 6.00
C GLU A 153 9.22 -12.46 6.56
N ASP A 154 10.37 -11.85 6.25
CA ASP A 154 11.69 -12.31 6.71
C ASP A 154 12.02 -11.93 8.18
N GLY A 155 11.12 -11.24 8.88
CA GLY A 155 11.24 -10.93 10.32
C GLY A 155 12.44 -10.07 10.71
N THR A 156 13.13 -9.47 9.73
CA THR A 156 14.35 -8.68 9.95
C THR A 156 13.95 -7.20 10.01
N ALA A 157 13.48 -6.76 11.17
CA ALA A 157 13.42 -5.32 11.47
C ALA A 157 14.84 -4.86 11.86
N PRO A 158 15.35 -3.72 11.33
CA PRO A 158 16.59 -3.11 11.79
C PRO A 158 16.50 -2.64 13.25
#